data_AF-A0AA45LBR4-F1
#
_entry.id   AF-A0AA45LBR4-F1
#
_cell.length_a   1.000
_cell.length_b   1.000
_cell.length_c   1.000
_cell.angle_alpha   90.00
_cell.angle_beta   90.00
_cell.angle_gamma   90.00
#
_symmetry.space_group_name_H-M   'P 1'
#
loop_
_entity.id
_entity.type
_entity.pdbx_description
1 polymer ?
#
loop_
_entity_poly.entity_id
_entity_poly.type
_entity_poly.pdbx_seq_one_letter_code
_entity_poly.pdbx_strand_id
1 'polypeptide(L)' 'MTPAPVCSRCGAQRVDGTPTGEALAWVRAQERGGEHWLCPDCARAHVRDIEAKLPTEYW' A
#
# COMPACT_ATOMS: atom_id res chain seq x y z
N MET A 1 -1.32 18.93 9.14
CA MET A 1 -0.84 18.46 7.83
C MET A 1 -0.41 17.01 8.02
N THR A 2 -1.12 16.07 7.40
CA THR A 2 -0.69 14.66 7.40
C THR A 2 0.57 14.57 6.55
N PRO A 3 1.67 13.98 7.04
CA PRO A 3 2.89 13.86 6.25
C PRO A 3 2.59 13.04 4.99
N ALA A 4 3.27 13.38 3.89
CA ALA A 4 3.09 12.65 2.66
C ALA A 4 3.59 11.20 2.83
N PRO A 5 2.82 10.20 2.36
CA PRO A 5 3.18 8.81 2.57
C PRO A 5 4.48 8.44 1.85
N VAL A 6 5.27 7.61 2.53
CA VAL A 6 6.50 7.01 1.99
C VAL A 6 6.31 5.50 1.90
N CYS A 7 6.68 4.91 0.78
CA CYS A 7 6.54 3.47 0.59
C CYS A 7 7.49 2.72 1.51
N SER A 8 6.95 1.82 2.34
CA SER A 8 7.73 1.01 3.29
C SER A 8 8.66 0.00 2.61
N ARG A 9 8.43 -0.34 1.33
CA ARG A 9 9.25 -1.30 0.58
C ARG A 9 10.39 -0.65 -0.19
N CYS A 10 10.09 0.35 -1.03
CA CYS A 10 11.08 0.95 -1.93
C CYS A 10 11.50 2.38 -1.54
N GLY A 11 10.86 2.99 -0.55
CA GLY A 11 11.17 4.36 -0.12
C GLY A 11 10.63 5.47 -1.03
N ALA A 12 9.86 5.14 -2.08
CA ALA A 12 9.20 6.13 -2.93
C ALA A 12 8.35 7.08 -2.07
N GLN A 13 8.31 8.37 -2.43
CA GLN A 13 7.56 9.38 -1.71
C GLN A 13 6.41 9.89 -2.58
N ARG A 14 5.22 10.05 -2.00
CA ARG A 14 4.15 10.79 -2.66
C ARG A 14 4.47 12.27 -2.56
N VAL A 15 4.75 12.92 -3.68
CA VAL A 15 5.06 14.36 -3.72
C VAL A 15 3.83 15.18 -4.07
N ASP A 16 3.79 16.43 -3.59
CA ASP A 16 2.77 17.39 -4.02
C ASP A 16 2.89 17.62 -5.54
N GLY A 17 1.76 17.53 -6.25
CA GLY A 17 1.73 17.58 -7.73
C GLY A 17 1.73 16.21 -8.43
N THR A 18 1.77 15.10 -7.67
CA THR A 18 1.48 13.76 -8.22
C THR A 18 0.09 13.77 -8.89
N PRO A 19 -0.08 13.27 -10.12
CA PRO A 19 -1.38 13.18 -10.76
C PRO A 19 -2.41 12.51 -9.85
N THR A 20 -3.63 13.05 -9.77
CA THR A 20 -4.66 12.58 -8.81
C THR A 20 -4.87 11.07 -8.85
N GLY A 21 -4.89 10.47 -10.04
CA GLY A 21 -5.06 9.01 -10.18
C GLY A 21 -3.92 8.20 -9.55
N GLU A 22 -2.69 8.68 -9.66
CA GLU A 22 -1.53 8.05 -9.03
C GLU A 22 -1.51 8.28 -7.52
N ALA A 23 -1.89 9.48 -7.06
CA ALA A 23 -2.00 9.80 -5.64
C ALA A 23 -3.05 8.95 -4.90
N LEU A 24 -4.17 8.63 -5.57
CA LEU A 24 -5.24 7.76 -5.06
C LEU A 24 -4.89 6.27 -5.12
N ALA A 25 -3.92 5.86 -5.93
CA ALA A 25 -3.50 4.48 -6.08
C ALA A 25 -2.54 4.00 -4.97
N TRP A 26 -2.12 4.89 -4.06
CA TRP A 26 -1.34 4.52 -2.88
C TRP A 26 -2.18 3.68 -1.92
N VAL A 27 -1.60 2.58 -1.44
CA VAL A 27 -2.30 1.64 -0.57
C VAL A 27 -1.84 1.85 0.87
N ARG A 28 -2.81 2.01 1.77
CA ARG A 28 -2.61 1.95 3.21
C ARG A 28 -2.85 0.52 3.67
N ALA A 29 -1.86 -0.07 4.33
CA ALA A 29 -1.96 -1.41 4.89
C ALA A 29 -1.81 -1.36 6.41
N GLN A 30 -2.49 -2.29 7.08
CA GLN A 30 -2.40 -2.50 8.52
C GLN A 30 -1.81 -3.90 8.75
N GLU A 31 -0.64 -3.96 9.37
CA GLU A 31 -0.04 -5.23 9.77
C GLU A 31 0.23 -5.28 11.28
N ARG A 32 0.67 -6.44 11.79
CA ARG A 32 0.94 -6.72 13.22
C ARG A 32 2.03 -5.86 13.87
N GLY A 33 2.38 -4.73 13.27
CA GLY A 33 3.32 -3.72 13.78
C GLY A 33 2.90 -2.27 13.48
N GLY A 34 1.72 -2.04 12.92
CA GLY A 34 1.19 -0.70 12.67
C GLY A 34 0.83 -0.43 11.20
N GLU A 35 0.57 0.85 10.93
CA GLU A 35 0.27 1.34 9.59
C GLU A 35 1.52 1.43 8.73
N HIS A 36 1.42 0.97 7.49
CA HIS A 36 2.41 1.27 6.47
C HIS A 36 1.76 1.62 5.14
N TRP A 37 2.53 2.28 4.28
CA TRP A 37 2.08 2.73 2.97
C TRP A 37 2.87 2.02 1.87
N LEU A 38 2.19 1.71 0.77
CA LEU A 38 2.80 1.12 -0.43
C LEU A 38 2.50 2.02 -1.63
N CYS A 39 3.52 2.23 -2.47
CA CYS A 39 3.32 2.88 -3.77
C CYS A 39 2.56 1.94 -4.71
N PRO A 40 1.96 2.46 -5.80
CA PRO A 40 1.16 1.65 -6.73
C PRO A 40 1.91 0.44 -7.30
N ASP A 41 3.21 0.57 -7.57
CA ASP A 41 4.02 -0.53 -8.12
C ASP A 41 4.26 -1.63 -7.09
N CYS A 42 4.71 -1.26 -5.88
CA CYS A 42 4.92 -2.23 -4.81
C CYS A 42 3.61 -2.88 -4.36
N ALA A 43 2.51 -2.12 -4.33
CA ALA A 43 1.20 -2.67 -4.04
C ALA A 43 0.81 -3.72 -5.08
N ARG A 44 0.91 -3.43 -6.38
CA ARG A 44 0.57 -4.38 -7.46
C ARG A 44 1.48 -5.60 -7.49
N ALA A 45 2.78 -5.42 -7.23
CA ALA A 45 3.74 -6.52 -7.17
C ALA A 45 3.44 -7.50 -6.02
N HIS A 46 2.92 -6.99 -4.90
CA HIS A 46 2.72 -7.76 -3.67
C HIS A 46 1.25 -7.99 -3.28
N VAL A 47 0.29 -7.53 -4.09
CA VAL A 47 -1.16 -7.75 -3.84
C VAL A 47 -1.51 -9.24 -3.82
N ARG A 48 -0.69 -10.06 -4.48
CA ARG A 48 -0.84 -11.52 -4.56
C ARG A 48 -0.27 -12.29 -3.36
N ASP A 49 0.49 -11.64 -2.48
CA ASP A 49 0.95 -12.27 -1.23
C ASP A 49 -0.21 -12.50 -0.25
N ILE A 50 -1.40 -11.92 -0.52
CA ILE A 50 -2.60 -11.96 0.34
C ILE A 50 -3.52 -13.16 0.01
N GLU A 51 -3.30 -13.90 -1.09
CA GLU A 51 -4.27 -14.90 -1.60
C GLU A 51 -4.29 -16.27 -0.89
N ALA A 52 -3.42 -16.54 0.09
CA ALA A 52 -3.37 -17.86 0.71
C ALA A 52 -3.33 -17.80 2.23
N LYS A 53 -4.51 -17.67 2.89
CA LYS A 53 -4.71 -18.20 4.27
C LYS A 53 -6.11 -18.09 4.89
N LEU A 54 -7.17 -17.71 4.19
CA LEU A 54 -8.52 -17.92 4.73
C LEU A 54 -8.99 -19.31 4.32
N PRO A 55 -9.28 -20.22 5.27
CA PRO A 55 -9.92 -21.47 4.94
C PRO A 55 -11.24 -21.20 4.22
N THR A 56 -11.65 -22.11 3.34
CA THR A 56 -12.90 -22.03 2.56
C THR A 56 -14.13 -21.74 3.43
N GLU A 57 -14.09 -22.09 4.71
CA GLU A 57 -15.16 -21.80 5.67
C GLU A 57 -15.40 -20.31 5.96
N TYR A 58 -14.44 -19.44 5.60
CA TYR A 58 -14.50 -17.97 5.80
C TYR A 58 -14.65 -17.18 4.49
N TRP A 59 -15.02 -17.86 3.41
CA TRP A 59 -15.47 -17.25 2.16
C TRP A 59 -16.99 -17.27 2.10
#